data_AF-A0A9E1NRH3-F1
#
_entry.id   AF-A0A9E1NRH3-F1
#
_cell.length_a   1.000
_cell.length_b   1.000
_cell.length_c   1.000
_cell.angle_alpha   90.00
_cell.angle_beta   90.00
_cell.angle_gamma   90.00
#
_symmetry.space_group_name_H-M   'P 1'
#
loop_
_entity.id
_entity.type
_entity.pdbx_description
1 polymer ?
#
loop_
_entity_poly.entity_id
_entity_poly.type
_entity_poly.pdbx_seq_one_letter_code
_entity_poly.pdbx_strand_id
1 'polypeptide(L)'
;KEEIISTGPTLIIAIVTLHALGFILGYFLSKWLKFSEKNSQTVSIEVGMQNSGLATELARSNFPDFTLATVPGAISALTHCILGSIAAGLCRLRENYYRQ
;
A
#
# COMPACT_ATOMS: atom_id res chain seq x y z
N LYS A 1 13.05 1.67 -23.24
CA LYS A 1 13.98 0.89 -22.38
C LYS A 1 14.82 1.82 -21.50
N GLU A 2 15.44 2.85 -22.06
CA GLU A 2 16.21 3.85 -21.31
C GLU A 2 15.34 4.64 -20.31
N GLU A 3 14.12 5.04 -20.70
CA GLU A 3 13.19 5.72 -19.79
C GLU A 3 12.82 4.88 -18.56
N ILE A 4 12.59 3.57 -18.74
CA ILE A 4 12.27 2.65 -17.64
C ILE A 4 13.47 2.49 -16.70
N ILE A 5 14.69 2.42 -17.25
CA ILE A 5 15.91 2.26 -16.46
C ILE A 5 16.21 3.54 -15.66
N SER A 6 15.93 4.72 -16.22
CA SER A 6 16.15 6.00 -15.55
C SER A 6 15.07 6.34 -14.51
N THR A 7 13.79 6.07 -14.81
CA THR A 7 12.66 6.46 -13.94
C THR A 7 12.18 5.34 -13.02
N GLY A 8 12.51 4.09 -13.33
CA GLY A 8 12.08 2.90 -12.58
C GLY A 8 12.45 2.94 -11.09
N PRO A 9 13.69 3.25 -10.68
CA PRO A 9 14.06 3.35 -9.28
C PRO A 9 13.23 4.39 -8.52
N THR A 10 13.06 5.58 -9.11
CA THR A 10 12.25 6.66 -8.52
C THR A 10 10.79 6.23 -8.37
N LEU A 11 10.23 5.54 -9.37
CA LEU A 11 8.86 5.02 -9.33
C LEU A 11 8.68 3.99 -8.21
N ILE A 12 9.62 3.05 -8.07
CA ILE A 12 9.58 2.04 -7.01
C ILE A 12 9.63 2.72 -5.63
N ILE A 13 10.55 3.67 -5.43
CA ILE A 13 10.66 4.41 -4.17
C ILE A 13 9.35 5.14 -3.88
N ALA A 14 8.77 5.84 -4.86
CA ALA A 14 7.52 6.56 -4.69
C ALA A 14 6.37 5.64 -4.25
N ILE A 15 6.22 4.48 -4.87
CA ILE A 15 5.15 3.52 -4.56
C ILE A 15 5.37 2.87 -3.18
N VAL A 16 6.61 2.49 -2.86
CA VAL A 16 6.96 1.94 -1.53
C VAL A 16 6.65 2.98 -0.45
N THR A 17 7.06 4.22 -0.64
CA THR A 17 6.78 5.31 0.29
C THR A 17 5.27 5.56 0.42
N LEU A 18 4.53 5.57 -0.68
CA LEU A 18 3.08 5.77 -0.68
C LEU A 18 2.36 4.75 0.20
N HIS A 19 2.60 3.46 -0.02
CA HIS A 19 1.95 2.42 0.78
C HIS A 19 2.45 2.39 2.22
N ALA A 20 3.76 2.51 2.45
CA ALA A 20 4.32 2.56 3.80
C ALA A 20 3.69 3.69 4.62
N LEU A 21 3.57 4.89 4.03
CA LEU A 21 2.86 6.01 4.65
C LEU A 21 1.37 5.70 4.85
N GLY A 22 0.69 5.07 3.90
CA GLY A 22 -0.71 4.65 4.06
C GLY A 22 -0.92 3.77 5.29
N PHE A 23 -0.11 2.73 5.47
CA PHE A 23 -0.19 1.85 6.65
C PHE A 23 0.15 2.61 7.95
N ILE A 24 1.25 3.36 7.96
CA ILE A 24 1.74 4.09 9.14
C ILE A 24 0.74 5.16 9.58
N LEU A 25 0.35 6.05 8.66
CA LEU A 25 -0.56 7.15 8.95
C LEU A 25 -1.96 6.63 9.27
N GLY A 26 -2.46 5.62 8.55
CA GLY A 26 -3.75 5.00 8.87
C GLY A 26 -3.81 4.49 10.31
N TYR A 27 -2.75 3.83 10.77
CA TYR A 27 -2.64 3.36 12.15
C TYR A 27 -2.54 4.51 13.16
N PHE A 28 -1.59 5.43 12.98
CA PHE A 28 -1.35 6.48 13.98
C PHE A 28 -2.49 7.49 14.05
N LEU A 29 -3.12 7.81 12.92
CA LEU A 29 -4.27 8.71 12.89
C LEU A 29 -5.48 8.09 13.61
N SER A 30 -5.78 6.80 13.39
CA SER A 30 -6.86 6.14 14.12
C SER A 30 -6.58 6.06 15.63
N LYS A 31 -5.32 5.84 16.02
CA LYS A 31 -4.90 5.90 17.43
C LYS A 31 -5.06 7.30 18.03
N TRP A 32 -4.70 8.35 17.27
CA TRP A 32 -4.90 9.73 17.67
C TRP A 32 -6.39 10.07 17.86
N LEU A 33 -7.25 9.50 17.01
CA LEU A 33 -8.71 9.54 17.14
C LEU A 33 -9.29 8.59 18.22
N LYS A 34 -8.42 7.97 19.03
CA LYS A 34 -8.78 7.08 20.15
C LYS A 34 -9.55 5.81 19.77
N PHE A 35 -9.32 5.29 18.56
CA PHE A 35 -9.94 4.03 18.15
C PHE A 35 -9.37 2.86 18.97
N SER A 36 -10.17 1.80 19.11
CA SER A 36 -9.70 0.53 19.68
C SER A 36 -8.53 0.00 18.86
N GLU A 37 -7.76 -0.90 19.48
CA GLU A 37 -6.57 -1.44 18.82
C GLU A 37 -6.91 -2.20 17.55
N LYS A 38 -7.94 -3.06 17.62
CA LYS A 38 -8.44 -3.83 16.47
C LYS A 38 -8.93 -2.91 15.36
N ASN A 39 -9.67 -1.86 15.68
CA ASN A 39 -10.14 -0.90 14.69
C ASN A 39 -8.97 -0.13 14.06
N SER A 40 -7.93 0.19 14.83
CA SER A 40 -6.74 0.88 14.31
C SER A 40 -5.93 0.01 13.34
N GLN A 41 -5.84 -1.30 13.62
CA GLN A 41 -5.26 -2.27 12.70
C GLN A 41 -6.08 -2.36 11.40
N THR A 42 -7.41 -2.40 11.51
CA THR A 42 -8.30 -2.39 10.34
C THR A 42 -8.11 -1.14 9.50
N VAL A 43 -8.11 0.05 10.11
CA VAL A 43 -7.91 1.32 9.38
C VAL A 43 -6.54 1.36 8.71
N SER A 44 -5.48 0.93 9.39
CA SER A 44 -4.14 0.82 8.80
C SER A 44 -4.14 -0.04 7.53
N ILE A 45 -4.81 -1.20 7.57
CA ILE A 45 -4.88 -2.12 6.43
C ILE A 45 -5.72 -1.53 5.30
N GLU A 46 -6.91 -0.99 5.58
CA GLU A 46 -7.80 -0.40 4.57
C GLU A 46 -7.17 0.82 3.88
N VAL A 47 -6.40 1.63 4.60
CA VAL A 47 -5.71 2.79 4.01
C VAL A 47 -4.47 2.36 3.21
N GLY A 48 -3.69 1.40 3.73
CA GLY A 48 -2.47 0.92 3.08
C GLY A 48 -2.72 0.02 1.85
N MET A 49 -3.82 -0.74 1.85
CA MET A 49 -4.22 -1.65 0.77
C MET A 49 -5.14 -0.93 -0.23
N GLN A 50 -4.60 -0.51 -1.37
CA GLN A 50 -5.38 0.17 -2.41
C GLN A 50 -5.82 -0.81 -3.50
N ASN A 51 -6.88 -0.45 -4.25
CA ASN A 51 -7.30 -1.23 -5.41
C ASN A 51 -6.41 -0.94 -6.63
N SER A 52 -5.29 -1.65 -6.69
CA SER A 52 -4.30 -1.53 -7.78
C SER A 52 -4.84 -1.96 -9.14
N GLY A 53 -5.84 -2.87 -9.18
CA GLY A 53 -6.48 -3.30 -10.41
C GLY A 53 -7.28 -2.19 -11.06
N LEU A 54 -8.08 -1.47 -10.26
CA LEU A 54 -8.82 -0.30 -10.74
C LEU A 54 -7.89 0.82 -11.21
N ALA A 55 -6.79 1.07 -10.48
CA ALA A 55 -5.78 2.04 -10.91
C ALA A 55 -5.16 1.69 -12.27
N THR A 56 -4.82 0.41 -12.47
CA THR A 56 -4.29 -0.11 -13.73
C THR A 56 -5.30 0.05 -14.87
N GLU A 57 -6.56 -0.30 -14.61
CA GLU A 57 -7.63 -0.23 -15.60
C GLU A 57 -7.96 1.22 -16.00
N LEU A 58 -8.01 2.14 -15.04
CA LEU A 58 -8.18 3.57 -15.32
C LEU A 58 -7.00 4.12 -16.12
N ALA A 59 -5.77 3.71 -15.81
CA ALA A 59 -4.60 4.12 -16.57
C ALA A 59 -4.68 3.63 -18.03
N ARG A 60 -5.03 2.35 -18.22
CA ARG A 60 -5.20 1.74 -19.54
C ARG A 60 -6.28 2.43 -20.38
N SER A 61 -7.42 2.73 -19.77
CA SER A 61 -8.60 3.25 -20.48
C SER A 61 -8.54 4.77 -20.74
N ASN A 62 -7.88 5.55 -19.88
CA ASN A 62 -7.82 7.01 -20.02
C ASN A 62 -6.50 7.50 -20.64
N PHE A 63 -5.44 6.69 -20.64
CA PHE A 63 -4.13 7.02 -21.23
C PHE A 63 -3.67 5.93 -22.20
N PRO A 64 -4.44 5.64 -23.27
CA PRO A 64 -4.16 4.51 -24.17
C PRO A 64 -2.82 4.62 -24.90
N ASP A 65 -2.36 5.84 -25.18
CA ASP A 65 -1.08 6.11 -25.85
C ASP A 65 0.13 5.93 -24.91
N PHE A 66 -0.10 5.84 -23.58
CA PHE A 66 0.93 5.72 -22.55
C PHE A 66 0.87 4.34 -21.88
N THR A 67 1.28 3.30 -22.60
CA THR A 67 1.26 1.91 -22.10
C THR A 67 2.01 1.74 -20.76
N LEU A 68 3.06 2.52 -20.51
CA LEU A 68 3.82 2.53 -19.25
C LEU A 68 3.02 3.07 -18.06
N ALA A 69 1.91 3.78 -18.26
CA ALA A 69 1.06 4.29 -17.18
C ALA A 69 0.39 3.18 -16.36
N THR A 70 0.36 1.95 -16.87
CA THR A 70 -0.16 0.76 -16.17
C THR A 70 0.85 0.15 -15.19
N VAL A 71 2.15 0.39 -15.40
CA VAL A 71 3.25 -0.18 -14.60
C VAL A 71 3.16 0.19 -13.11
N PRO A 72 2.85 1.44 -12.71
CA PRO A 72 2.67 1.79 -11.31
C PRO A 72 1.61 0.94 -10.61
N GLY A 73 0.51 0.60 -11.28
CA GLY A 73 -0.54 -0.25 -10.73
C GLY A 73 -0.06 -1.68 -10.43
N ALA A 74 0.73 -2.27 -11.33
CA ALA A 74 1.33 -3.59 -11.10
C ALA A 74 2.34 -3.59 -9.94
N ILE A 75 3.21 -2.58 -9.85
CA ILE A 75 4.19 -2.45 -8.75
C ILE A 75 3.46 -2.19 -7.43
N SER A 76 2.45 -1.32 -7.42
CA SER A 76 1.56 -1.05 -6.28
C SER A 76 0.98 -2.35 -5.73
N ALA A 77 0.42 -3.20 -6.61
CA ALA A 77 -0.17 -4.49 -6.22
C ALA A 77 0.82 -5.37 -5.42
N LEU A 78 2.03 -5.53 -5.93
CA LEU A 78 3.09 -6.28 -5.27
C LEU A 78 3.48 -5.65 -3.93
N THR A 79 3.73 -4.33 -3.93
CA THR A 79 4.19 -3.59 -2.75
C THR A 79 3.19 -3.68 -1.61
N HIS A 80 1.92 -3.36 -1.84
CA HIS A 80 0.93 -3.36 -0.75
C HIS A 80 0.59 -4.78 -0.28
N CYS A 81 0.68 -5.81 -1.13
CA CYS A 81 0.52 -7.20 -0.69
C CYS A 81 1.63 -7.64 0.27
N ILE A 82 2.89 -7.29 -0.03
CA ILE A 82 4.03 -7.58 0.86
C ILE A 82 3.88 -6.83 2.18
N LEU A 83 3.69 -5.51 2.12
CA LEU A 83 3.56 -4.67 3.31
C LEU A 83 2.34 -5.06 4.15
N GLY A 84 1.20 -5.32 3.52
CA GLY A 84 -0.02 -5.77 4.18
C GLY A 84 0.14 -7.13 4.86
N SER A 85 0.87 -8.06 4.24
CA SER A 85 1.18 -9.36 4.87
C SER A 85 2.03 -9.20 6.12
N ILE A 86 3.04 -8.31 6.08
CA ILE A 86 3.88 -7.98 7.23
C ILE A 86 3.02 -7.33 8.32
N ALA A 87 2.23 -6.31 7.99
CA ALA A 87 1.35 -5.62 8.92
C ALA A 87 0.36 -6.58 9.60
N ALA A 88 -0.29 -7.46 8.84
CA ALA A 88 -1.17 -8.49 9.37
C ALA A 88 -0.41 -9.49 10.29
N GLY A 89 0.83 -9.83 9.95
CA GLY A 89 1.72 -10.63 10.79
C GLY A 89 2.00 -9.98 12.14
N LEU A 90 2.40 -8.71 12.14
CA LEU A 90 2.62 -7.92 13.36
C LEU A 90 1.35 -7.82 14.20
N CYS A 91 0.20 -7.65 13.55
CA CYS A 91 -1.09 -7.61 14.22
C CYS A 91 -1.40 -8.90 14.99
N ARG A 92 -1.16 -10.07 14.36
CA ARG A 92 -1.32 -11.38 15.00
C ARG A 92 -0.34 -11.59 16.16
N LEU A 93 0.93 -11.24 15.98
CA LEU A 93 1.94 -11.40 17.03
C LEU A 93 1.59 -10.61 18.28
N ARG A 94 1.13 -9.37 18.10
CA ARG A 94 0.70 -8.54 19.23
C ARG A 94 -0.54 -9.09 19.90
N GLU A 95 -1.52 -9.55 19.14
CA GLU A 95 -2.73 -10.15 19.71
C GLU A 95 -2.40 -11.38 20.57
N ASN A 96 -1.49 -12.25 20.11
CA ASN A 96 -1.03 -13.40 20.87
C ASN A 96 -0.36 -13.01 22.19
N TYR A 97 0.41 -11.92 22.20
CA TYR A 97 1.05 -11.41 23.41
C TYR A 97 0.05 -10.96 24.48
N TYR A 98 -1.07 -10.33 24.10
CA TYR A 98 -2.10 -9.88 25.05
C TYR A 98 -3.11 -10.96 25.47
N ARG A 99 -3.08 -12.14 24.83
CA ARG A 99 -3.91 -13.29 25.24
C ARG A 99 -3.25 -14.15 26.32
N GLN A 100 -1.94 -13.98 26.56
CA GLN A 100 -1.22 -14.61 27.68
C GLN A 100 -1.39 -13.78 28.95
#